data_AF-A0A920H5P9-F1
#
_entry.id   AF-A0A920H5P9-F1
#
_cell.length_a   1.000
_cell.length_b   1.000
_cell.length_c   1.000
_cell.angle_alpha   90.00
_cell.angle_beta   90.00
_cell.angle_gamma   90.00
#
_symmetry.space_group_name_H-M   'P 1'
#
loop_
_entity.id
_entity.type
_entity.pdbx_description
1 polymer ?
#
loop_
_entity_poly.entity_id
_entity_poly.type
_entity_poly.pdbx_seq_one_letter_code
_entity_poly.pdbx_strand_id
1 'polypeptide(L)' 'MENSNHKEVFATKVRIYYEDTDSGGVVYYANYLKYYERARTEYLRFIILIKAYLKRKNLVFAVSEINVNYIKPLFR' A
#
# COMPACT_ATOMS: atom_id res chain seq x y z
N MET A 1 -16.81 -31.48 -1.64
CA MET A 1 -16.29 -30.55 -0.63
C MET A 1 -15.20 -29.74 -1.30
N GLU A 2 -15.57 -28.62 -1.91
CA GLU A 2 -14.60 -27.71 -2.53
C GLU A 2 -13.88 -26.96 -1.42
N ASN A 3 -12.57 -27.17 -1.30
CA ASN A 3 -11.69 -26.38 -0.47
C ASN A 3 -11.56 -24.99 -1.11
N SER A 4 -12.51 -24.09 -0.79
CA SER A 4 -12.41 -22.67 -1.12
C SER A 4 -11.26 -22.07 -0.32
N ASN A 5 -10.09 -22.06 -0.95
CA ASN A 5 -8.85 -21.48 -0.45
C ASN A 5 -9.00 -19.95 -0.44
N HIS A 6 -9.80 -19.42 0.48
CA HIS A 6 -9.96 -17.99 0.68
C HIS A 6 -8.65 -17.43 1.22
N LYS A 7 -7.83 -16.87 0.33
CA LYS A 7 -6.77 -15.96 0.74
C LYS A 7 -7.45 -14.77 1.42
N GLU A 8 -7.26 -14.63 2.73
CA GLU A 8 -7.66 -13.41 3.43
C GLU A 8 -6.92 -12.23 2.79
N VAL A 9 -7.69 -11.28 2.25
CA VAL A 9 -7.16 -10.07 1.63
C VAL A 9 -7.09 -8.99 2.70
N PHE A 10 -5.88 -8.51 3.01
CA PHE A 10 -5.72 -7.30 3.80
C PHE A 10 -6.00 -6.07 2.92
N ALA A 11 -6.83 -5.15 3.41
CA ALA A 11 -7.15 -3.91 2.71
C ALA A 11 -7.05 -2.72 3.67
N THR A 12 -6.51 -1.60 3.17
CA THR A 12 -6.51 -0.32 3.86
C THR A 12 -7.36 0.68 3.09
N LYS A 13 -8.20 1.44 3.81
CA LYS A 13 -8.97 2.54 3.21
C LYS A 13 -8.09 3.77 3.09
N VAL A 14 -8.05 4.36 1.90
CA VAL A 14 -7.36 5.63 1.64
C VAL A 14 -8.37 6.63 1.11
N ARG A 15 -8.35 7.85 1.67
CA ARG A 15 -9.10 8.98 1.14
C ARG A 15 -8.22 9.75 0.18
N ILE A 16 -8.78 10.05 -0.99
CA ILE A 16 -8.14 10.89 -2.00
C ILE A 16 -8.56 12.33 -1.76
N TYR A 17 -7.58 13.24 -1.76
CA TYR A 17 -7.81 14.68 -1.61
C TYR A 17 -7.48 15.40 -2.91
N TYR A 18 -7.97 16.63 -3.06
CA TYR A 18 -7.69 17.44 -4.26
C TYR A 18 -6.17 17.66 -4.47
N GLU A 19 -5.40 17.76 -3.39
CA GLU A 19 -3.93 17.85 -3.43
C GLU A 19 -3.23 16.62 -4.05
N ASP A 20 -3.92 15.49 -4.12
CA ASP A 20 -3.39 14.29 -4.75
C ASP A 20 -3.57 14.31 -6.29
N THR A 21 -4.37 15.24 -6.81
CA THR A 21 -4.69 15.37 -8.24
C THR A 21 -3.73 16.30 -8.97
N ASP A 22 -3.52 16.05 -10.27
CA ASP A 22 -2.78 16.95 -11.15
C ASP A 22 -3.72 17.85 -11.98
N SER A 23 -3.15 18.64 -12.90
CA SER A 23 -3.91 19.53 -13.78
C SER A 23 -4.89 18.80 -14.71
N GLY A 24 -4.78 17.47 -14.84
CA GLY A 24 -5.71 16.61 -15.57
C GLY A 24 -6.93 16.19 -14.75
N GLY A 25 -7.02 16.58 -13.47
CA GLY A 25 -8.14 16.24 -12.58
C GLY A 25 -8.13 14.78 -12.12
N VAL A 26 -7.02 14.07 -12.32
CA VAL A 26 -6.82 12.68 -11.88
C VAL A 26 -5.70 12.62 -10.85
N VAL A 27 -5.65 11.55 -10.07
CA VAL A 27 -4.54 11.33 -9.14
C VAL A 27 -3.22 11.24 -9.89
N TYR A 28 -2.25 12.06 -9.49
CA TYR A 28 -0.90 12.02 -10.06
C TYR A 28 -0.25 10.65 -9.84
N TYR A 29 0.36 10.07 -10.88
CA TYR A 29 0.83 8.67 -10.86
C TYR A 29 1.77 8.34 -9.69
N ALA A 30 2.62 9.28 -9.27
CA ALA A 30 3.55 9.08 -8.16
C ALA A 30 2.85 9.01 -6.79
N ASN A 31 1.65 9.60 -6.66
CA ASN A 31 0.90 9.56 -5.40
C ASN A 31 0.38 8.16 -5.06
N TYR A 32 0.23 7.27 -6.06
CA TYR A 32 -0.07 5.86 -5.82
C TYR A 32 0.97 5.17 -4.93
N LEU A 33 2.25 5.56 -5.04
CA LEU A 33 3.33 5.02 -4.21
C LEU A 33 3.12 5.33 -2.72
N LYS A 34 2.59 6.52 -2.40
CA LYS A 34 2.24 6.90 -1.03
C LYS A 34 1.15 5.99 -0.47
N TYR A 35 0.18 5.60 -1.29
CA TYR A 35 -0.91 4.73 -0.86
C TYR A 35 -0.45 3.29 -0.66
N TYR A 36 0.41 2.78 -1.54
CA TYR A 36 1.03 1.46 -1.37
C TYR A 36 1.90 1.40 -0.10
N GLU A 37 2.66 2.47 0.18
CA GLU A 37 3.47 2.58 1.38
C GLU A 37 2.62 2.55 2.65
N ARG A 38 1.53 3.34 2.71
CA ARG A 38 0.58 3.34 3.83
C ARG A 38 -0.06 1.96 4.03
N ALA A 39 -0.53 1.32 2.96
CA ALA A 39 -1.12 -0.01 3.04
C ALA A 39 -0.12 -1.06 3.55
N ARG A 40 1.13 -1.01 3.07
CA ARG A 40 2.22 -1.87 3.56
C ARG A 40 2.48 -1.62 5.04
N THR A 41 2.55 -0.36 5.48
CA THR A 41 2.78 -0.01 6.88
C THR A 41 1.65 -0.50 7.78
N GLU A 42 0.39 -0.37 7.36
CA GLU A 42 -0.76 -0.91 8.11
C GLU A 42 -0.78 -2.44 8.12
N TYR A 43 -0.41 -3.11 7.02
CA TYR A 43 -0.27 -4.57 6.98
C TYR A 43 0.82 -5.05 7.95
N LEU A 44 1.99 -4.42 7.92
CA LEU A 44 3.10 -4.72 8.83
C LEU A 44 2.74 -4.48 10.29
N ARG A 45 1.88 -3.49 10.59
CA ARG A 45 1.34 -3.24 11.92
C ARG A 45 0.35 -4.32 12.34
N PHE A 46 -0.56 -4.72 11.44
CA PHE A 46 -1.55 -5.78 11.68
C PHE A 46 -0.89 -7.10 12.06
N ILE A 47 0.21 -7.48 11.39
CA ILE A 47 0.91 -8.73 11.71
C ILE A 47 1.84 -8.65 12.93
N ILE A 48 1.90 -7.49 13.63
CA ILE A 48 2.56 -7.15 14.93
C ILE A 48 4.06 -7.48 15.06
N LEU A 49 4.49 -8.65 14.58
CA LEU A 49 5.78 -9.28 14.76
C LEU A 49 6.92 -8.46 14.16
N ILE A 50 6.72 -7.88 12.97
CA ILE A 50 7.83 -7.34 12.17
C ILE A 50 8.44 -6.09 12.81
N LYS A 51 7.64 -5.16 13.34
CA LYS A 51 8.19 -3.90 13.86
C LYS A 51 9.01 -4.11 15.14
N ALA A 52 8.52 -4.95 16.05
CA ALA A 52 9.25 -5.32 17.26
C ALA A 52 10.50 -6.15 16.93
N TYR A 53 10.41 -7.08 15.98
CA TYR A 53 11.53 -7.90 15.54
C TYR A 53 12.65 -7.08 14.90
N LEU A 54 12.32 -6.22 13.93
CA LEU A 54 13.28 -5.35 13.23
C LEU A 54 14.01 -4.42 14.22
N LYS A 55 13.27 -3.81 15.16
CA LYS A 55 13.86 -2.96 16.18
C LYS A 55 14.84 -3.71 17.09
N ARG A 56 14.50 -4.93 17.55
CA ARG A 56 15.41 -5.74 18.39
C ARG A 56 16.67 -6.18 17.66
N LYS A 57 16.60 -6.38 16.35
CA LYS A 57 17.74 -6.81 15.51
C LYS A 57 18.52 -5.65 14.90
N ASN A 58 18.15 -4.39 15.19
CA ASN A 58 18.71 -3.20 14.56
C ASN A 58 18.62 -3.23 13.02
N LEU A 59 17.51 -3.73 12.50
CA LEU A 59 17.23 -3.87 11.07
C LEU A 59 16.19 -2.85 10.62
N VAL A 60 16.27 -2.44 9.35
CA VAL A 60 15.30 -1.58 8.69
C VAL A 60 14.67 -2.30 7.50
N PHE A 61 13.40 -2.01 7.22
CA PHE A 61 12.72 -2.49 6.02
C PHE A 61 12.95 -1.48 4.89
N ALA A 62 13.66 -1.89 3.84
CA ALA A 62 13.92 -1.08 2.66
C ALA A 62 13.21 -1.67 1.44
N VAL A 63 12.60 -0.82 0.61
CA VAL A 63 12.03 -1.23 -0.67
C VAL A 63 13.14 -1.19 -1.72
N SER A 64 13.41 -2.32 -2.38
CA SER A 64 14.43 -2.43 -3.42
C SER A 64 13.88 -2.21 -4.84
N GLU A 65 12.61 -2.53 -5.06
CA GLU A 65 11.98 -2.49 -6.38
C GLU A 65 10.46 -2.29 -6.24
N ILE A 66 9.87 -1.63 -7.23
CA ILE A 66 8.42 -1.52 -7.37
C ILE A 66 8.02 -1.61 -8.84
N ASN A 67 7.02 -2.43 -9.14
CA ASN A 67 6.43 -2.58 -10.47
C ASN A 67 4.96 -2.17 -10.41
N VAL A 68 4.57 -1.17 -11.20
CA VAL A 68 3.20 -0.63 -11.21
C VAL A 68 2.69 -0.54 -12.63
N ASN A 69 1.50 -1.08 -12.87
CA ASN A 69 0.76 -0.92 -14.12
C ASN A 69 -0.53 -0.12 -13.85
N TYR A 70 -0.67 1.03 -14.50
CA TYR A 70 -1.80 1.95 -14.30
C TYR A 70 -2.89 1.66 -15.34
N ILE A 71 -3.96 0.98 -14.91
CA ILE A 71 -5.00 0.46 -15.83
C ILE A 71 -6.13 1.48 -16.07
N LYS A 72 -6.54 2.19 -15.00
CA LYS A 72 -7.61 3.20 -15.04
C LYS A 72 -7.27 4.36 -14.09
N PRO A 73 -7.59 5.62 -14.46
CA PRO A 73 -7.37 6.76 -13.60
C PRO A 73 -8.29 6.69 -12.36
N LEU A 74 -7.77 7.14 -11.23
CA LEU A 74 -8.57 7.39 -10.03
C LEU A 74 -8.90 8.88 -9.98
N PHE A 75 -10.16 9.18 -9.65
CA PHE A 75 -10.71 10.54 -9.58
C PHE A 75 -10.97 11.18 -10.96
N ARG A 76 -12.04 11.97 -11.06
CA ARG A 76 -12.41 12.83 -12.20
C ARG A 76 -13.32 13.93 -11.70
#